data_AF-A0A6B3G6W9-F1
#
_entry.id   AF-A0A6B3G6W9-F1
#
_cell.length_a   1.000
_cell.length_b   1.000
_cell.length_c   1.000
_cell.angle_alpha   90.00
_cell.angle_beta   90.00
_cell.angle_gamma   90.00
#
_symmetry.space_group_name_H-M   'P 1'
#
loop_
_entity.id
_entity.type
_entity.pdbx_description
1 polymer ?
#
loop_
_entity_poly.entity_id
_entity_poly.type
_entity_poly.pdbx_seq_one_letter_code
_entity_poly.pdbx_strand_id
1 'polypeptide(L)' 'LLLRLTEEYGVGRIYVTENGSAYEDAVAADGSVHDPERVRYLEEHLAACARAVAKGAPLAGYFAWSLMDNFEWAY' A
#
# COMPACT_ATOMS: atom_id res chain seq x y z
N LEU A 1 -11.51 -4.77 -3.30
CA LEU A 1 -11.64 -4.86 -1.82
C LEU A 1 -12.45 -3.70 -1.24
N LEU A 2 -11.98 -2.45 -1.31
CA LEU A 2 -12.64 -1.31 -0.65
C LEU A 2 -14.13 -1.12 -1.04
N LEU A 3 -14.44 -1.20 -2.33
CA LEU A 3 -15.84 -1.10 -2.80
C LEU A 3 -16.70 -2.24 -2.28
N ARG A 4 -16.18 -3.47 -2.29
CA ARG A 4 -16.88 -4.63 -1.74
C ARG A 4 -17.22 -4.45 -0.26
N LEU A 5 -16.27 -3.98 0.55
CA LEU A 5 -16.52 -3.65 1.96
C LEU A 5 -17.58 -2.57 2.11
N THR A 6 -17.59 -1.59 1.22
CA THR A 6 -18.57 -0.50 1.21
C THR A 6 -19.98 -1.03 0.88
N GLU A 7 -20.11 -1.80 -0.19
CA GLU A 7 -21.38 -2.25 -0.76
C GLU A 7 -21.99 -3.42 0.03
N GLU A 8 -21.19 -4.41 0.41
CA GLU A 8 -21.69 -5.63 1.03
C GLU A 8 -21.83 -5.52 2.56
N TYR A 9 -21.01 -4.67 3.20
CA TYR A 9 -20.99 -4.54 4.66
C TYR A 9 -21.46 -3.16 5.15
N GLY A 10 -21.76 -2.22 4.25
CA GLY A 10 -22.27 -0.89 4.60
C GLY A 10 -21.32 -0.08 5.48
N VAL A 11 -20.01 -0.30 5.39
CA VAL A 11 -19.03 0.37 6.26
C VAL A 11 -19.02 1.87 5.99
N GLY A 12 -19.08 2.68 7.05
CA GLY A 12 -19.09 4.15 6.95
C GLY A 12 -17.71 4.79 6.90
N ARG A 13 -16.64 4.00 7.16
CA ARG A 13 -15.25 4.48 7.17
C ARG A 13 -14.28 3.32 7.04
N ILE A 14 -13.25 3.47 6.21
CA ILE A 14 -12.19 2.46 6.01
C ILE A 14 -10.82 3.10 6.22
N TYR A 15 -9.90 2.36 6.84
CA TYR A 15 -8.48 2.67 6.87
C TYR A 15 -7.71 1.49 6.28
N VAL A 16 -6.84 1.73 5.31
CA VAL A 16 -5.83 0.74 4.90
C VAL A 16 -4.69 0.90 5.88
N THR A 17 -4.64 0.04 6.90
CA THR A 17 -3.68 0.14 8.00
C THR A 17 -2.30 -0.36 7.61
N GLU A 18 -2.20 -1.25 6.62
CA GLU A 18 -0.94 -1.74 6.08
C GLU A 18 -1.12 -2.07 4.59
N ASN A 19 -0.18 -1.60 3.78
CA ASN A 19 0.01 -2.05 2.39
C ASN A 19 1.47 -1.79 1.99
N GLY A 20 2.12 -2.80 1.42
CA GLY A 20 3.55 -2.74 1.11
C GLY A 20 4.03 -3.99 0.39
N SER A 21 5.32 -4.02 0.09
CA SER A 21 5.99 -5.11 -0.61
C SER A 21 7.42 -5.31 -0.09
N ALA A 22 7.84 -6.57 -0.03
CA ALA A 22 9.23 -6.96 0.21
C ALA A 22 9.87 -7.37 -1.13
N TYR A 23 10.93 -6.68 -1.52
CA TYR A 23 11.75 -6.97 -2.69
C TYR A 23 13.22 -7.12 -2.25
N GLU A 24 14.02 -7.84 -3.03
CA GLU A 24 15.45 -7.90 -2.79
C GLU A 24 16.08 -6.55 -3.11
N ASP A 25 16.63 -5.89 -2.09
CA ASP A 25 17.31 -4.61 -2.22
C ASP A 25 18.83 -4.81 -2.28
N ALA A 26 19.51 -4.01 -3.11
CA ALA A 26 20.97 -4.00 -3.21
C ALA A 26 21.49 -2.56 -3.08
N VAL A 27 22.57 -2.39 -2.32
CA VAL A 27 23.24 -1.09 -2.19
C VAL A 27 24.08 -0.85 -3.44
N ALA A 28 23.73 0.19 -4.19
CA ALA A 28 24.47 0.62 -5.36
C ALA A 28 25.83 1.23 -4.99
N ALA A 29 26.70 1.40 -5.98
CA ALA A 29 28.05 1.93 -5.76
C ALA A 29 28.07 3.36 -5.19
N ASP A 30 26.97 4.11 -5.33
CA ASP A 30 26.78 5.45 -4.76
C ASP A 30 26.26 5.44 -3.31
N GLY A 31 26.04 4.25 -2.73
CA GLY A 31 25.52 4.07 -1.38
C GLY A 31 24.00 4.15 -1.26
N SER A 32 23.28 4.28 -2.38
CA SER A 32 21.82 4.32 -2.39
C SER A 32 21.20 2.94 -2.65
N VAL A 33 19.91 2.80 -2.35
CA VAL A 33 19.07 1.67 -2.78
C VAL A 33 18.11 2.19 -3.84
N HIS A 34 18.14 1.57 -5.01
CA HIS A 34 17.21 1.87 -6.09
C HIS A 34 16.12 0.79 -6.11
N ASP A 35 14.91 1.19 -5.75
CA ASP A 35 13.81 0.27 -5.50
C ASP A 35 12.57 0.66 -6.35
N PRO A 36 12.68 0.56 -7.68
CA PRO A 36 11.61 0.96 -8.59
C PRO A 36 10.38 0.04 -8.48
N GLU A 37 10.55 -1.20 -8.05
CA GLU A 37 9.47 -2.16 -7.86
C GLU A 37 8.51 -1.72 -6.75
N ARG A 38 9.00 -1.31 -5.57
CA ARG A 38 8.15 -0.80 -4.48
C ARG A 38 7.51 0.53 -4.84
N VAL A 39 8.23 1.42 -5.54
CA VAL A 39 7.67 2.68 -6.05
C VAL A 39 6.45 2.38 -6.93
N ARG A 40 6.62 1.53 -7.95
CA ARG A 40 5.51 1.14 -8.84
C ARG A 40 4.38 0.46 -8.07
N TYR A 41 4.69 -0.43 -7.12
CA TYR A 41 3.69 -1.10 -6.29
C TYR A 41 2.81 -0.10 -5.55
N LEU A 42 3.43 0.88 -4.87
CA LEU A 42 2.71 1.91 -4.10
C LEU A 42 1.89 2.82 -5.03
N GLU A 43 2.44 3.26 -6.16
CA GLU A 43 1.74 4.08 -7.14
C GLU A 43 0.47 3.38 -7.66
N GLU A 44 0.58 2.10 -8.03
CA GLU A 44 -0.55 1.32 -8.55
C GLU A 44 -1.65 1.12 -7.50
N HIS A 45 -1.27 0.83 -6.24
CA HIS A 45 -2.21 0.62 -5.14
C HIS A 45 -2.88 1.92 -4.70
N LEU A 46 -2.14 3.03 -4.63
CA LEU A 46 -2.70 4.35 -4.36
C LEU A 46 -3.64 4.79 -5.48
N ALA A 47 -3.30 4.54 -6.75
CA ALA A 47 -4.19 4.80 -7.87
C ALA A 47 -5.48 3.94 -7.79
N ALA A 48 -5.37 2.69 -7.36
CA ALA A 48 -6.54 1.83 -7.11
C ALA A 48 -7.41 2.35 -5.96
N CYS A 49 -6.78 2.83 -4.87
CA CYS A 49 -7.48 3.48 -3.76
C CYS A 49 -8.20 4.74 -4.22
N ALA A 50 -7.55 5.61 -4.99
CA ALA A 50 -8.14 6.81 -5.56
C ALA A 50 -9.35 6.49 -6.45
N ARG A 51 -9.25 5.45 -7.31
CA ARG A 51 -10.39 4.96 -8.11
C ARG A 51 -11.54 4.46 -7.25
N ALA A 52 -11.26 3.82 -6.12
CA ALA A 52 -12.31 3.37 -5.20
C ALA A 52 -12.98 4.54 -4.47
N VAL A 53 -12.20 5.53 -4.02
CA VAL A 53 -12.71 6.77 -3.41
C VAL A 53 -13.61 7.52 -4.40
N ALA A 54 -13.18 7.64 -5.66
CA ALA A 54 -13.98 8.26 -6.73
C ALA A 54 -15.31 7.54 -6.99
N LYS A 55 -15.42 6.26 -6.61
CA LYS A 55 -16.64 5.45 -6.69
C LYS A 55 -17.44 5.40 -5.38
N GLY A 56 -17.05 6.17 -4.37
CA GLY A 56 -17.79 6.31 -3.11
C GLY A 56 -17.28 5.47 -1.94
N ALA A 57 -16.14 4.78 -2.06
CA ALA A 57 -15.56 4.09 -0.90
C ALA A 57 -15.13 5.13 0.17
N PRO A 58 -15.53 4.98 1.45
CA PRO A 58 -15.24 5.95 2.50
C PRO A 58 -13.85 5.73 3.10
N LEU A 59 -12.82 5.74 2.26
CA LEU A 59 -11.42 5.61 2.69
C LEU A 59 -10.97 6.89 3.39
N ALA A 60 -10.55 6.76 4.65
CA ALA A 60 -10.14 7.85 5.53
C ALA A 60 -8.64 7.87 5.85
N GLY A 61 -7.89 6.86 5.40
CA GLY A 61 -6.43 6.83 5.55
C GLY A 61 -5.80 5.62 4.89
N TYR A 62 -4.53 5.78 4.56
CA TYR A 62 -3.66 4.75 3.99
C TYR A 62 -2.30 4.84 4.67
N PHE A 63 -1.81 3.71 5.16
CA PHE A 63 -0.55 3.60 5.87
C PHE A 63 0.33 2.59 5.15
N ALA A 64 1.46 3.07 4.61
CA ALA A 64 2.42 2.22 3.94
C ALA A 64 3.13 1.32 4.97
N TRP A 65 3.18 0.02 4.70
CA TRP A 65 4.03 -0.90 5.43
C TRP A 65 5.36 -1.04 4.68
N SER A 66 6.51 -0.74 5.27
CA SER A 66 6.77 -0.25 6.62
C SER A 66 7.52 1.09 6.57
N LEU A 67 7.64 1.77 7.71
CA LEU A 67 8.49 2.95 7.82
C LEU A 67 9.97 2.61 7.64
N MET A 68 10.37 1.43 8.11
CA MET A 68 11.75 0.94 8.08
C MET A 68 11.75 -0.55 7.78
N ASP A 69 12.86 -1.02 7.22
CA ASP A 69 13.15 -2.45 7.17
C ASP A 69 13.04 -3.06 8.56
N ASN A 70 12.51 -4.26 8.61
CA ASN A 70 12.28 -4.99 9.85
C ASN A 70 12.40 -6.49 9.62
N PHE A 71 12.27 -7.25 10.70
CA PHE A 71 12.22 -8.70 10.63
C PHE A 71 10.86 -9.14 10.06
N GLU A 72 10.88 -9.67 8.83
CA GLU A 72 9.70 -10.22 8.17
C GLU A 72 9.46 -11.67 8.62
N TRP A 73 8.26 -11.98 9.10
CA TRP A 73 7.96 -13.30 9.64
C TRP A 73 7.72 -14.31 8.53
N ALA A 74 8.31 -15.50 8.65
CA ALA A 74 8.10 -16.62 7.73
C ALA A 74 8.43 -16.33 6.25
N TYR A 75 9.30 -15.35 5.99
CA TYR A 75 9.90 -15.06 4.69
C TYR A 75 11.21 -15.84 4.51
#